data_AF-A0A495J884-F1
#
_entry.id   AF-A0A495J884-F1
#
_cell.length_a   1.000
_cell.length_b   1.000
_cell.length_c   1.000
_cell.angle_alpha   90.00
_cell.angle_beta   90.00
_cell.angle_gamma   90.00
#
_symmetry.space_group_name_H-M   'P 1'
#
loop_
_entity.id
_entity.type
_entity.pdbx_description
1 polymer ?
#
loop_
_entity_poly.entity_id
_entity_poly.type
_entity_poly.pdbx_seq_one_letter_code
_entity_poly.pdbx_strand_id
1 'polypeptide(L)' 'MQATQTTKHEIIRCERCSTAFECKANKFTQCQCSAVALTINEVQYVSELYDGCLCAQCLRVLQQEYAGTVG' A
#
# COMPACT_ATOMS: atom_id res chain seq x y z
N MET A 1 11.40 30.76 -17.00
CA MET A 1 10.15 30.47 -16.25
C MET A 1 10.16 28.95 -16.03
N GLN A 2 10.52 28.46 -14.85
CA GLN A 2 10.67 27.01 -14.59
C GLN A 2 9.52 26.49 -13.72
N ALA A 3 9.25 25.18 -13.89
CA ALA A 3 8.43 24.28 -13.08
C ALA A 3 6.93 24.14 -13.43
N THR A 4 6.63 23.57 -14.60
CA THR A 4 5.45 22.71 -14.75
C THR A 4 5.71 21.41 -14.00
N GLN A 5 5.38 21.43 -12.72
CA GLN A 5 5.43 20.29 -11.82
C GLN A 5 4.25 19.37 -12.17
N THR A 6 4.44 18.49 -13.15
CA THR A 6 3.48 17.42 -13.41
C THR A 6 3.61 16.43 -12.26
N THR A 7 2.85 16.67 -11.21
CA THR A 7 2.49 15.66 -10.22
C THR A 7 1.77 14.54 -10.96
N LYS A 8 2.53 13.58 -11.50
CA LYS A 8 2.02 12.28 -11.95
C LYS A 8 1.64 11.48 -10.69
N HIS A 9 0.56 11.93 -10.05
CA HIS A 9 -0.18 11.17 -9.06
C HIS A 9 -0.92 10.08 -9.83
N GLU A 10 -0.27 8.94 -10.04
CA GLU A 10 -0.92 7.81 -10.68
C GLU A 10 -1.90 7.21 -9.66
N ILE A 11 -3.18 7.42 -9.91
CA ILE A 11 -4.23 6.79 -9.13
C ILE A 11 -4.28 5.33 -9.56
N ILE A 12 -3.70 4.47 -8.75
CA ILE A 12 -3.73 3.03 -8.96
C ILE A 12 -4.87 2.41 -8.16
N ARG A 13 -5.31 1.24 -8.60
CA ARG A 13 -6.36 0.49 -7.88
C ARG A 13 -5.71 -0.55 -7.00
N CYS A 14 -6.25 -0.69 -5.81
CA CYS A 14 -5.86 -1.76 -4.91
C CYS A 14 -6.31 -3.11 -5.48
N GLU A 15 -5.41 -4.08 -5.63
CA GLU A 15 -5.77 -5.41 -6.14
C GLU A 15 -6.81 -6.13 -5.25
N ARG A 16 -6.82 -5.83 -3.94
CA ARG A 16 -7.73 -6.49 -2.99
C ARG A 16 -9.14 -5.88 -2.95
N CYS A 17 -9.25 -4.55 -2.86
CA CYS A 17 -10.54 -3.88 -2.71
C CYS A 17 -10.99 -3.08 -3.94
N SER A 18 -10.17 -3.04 -4.99
CA SER A 18 -10.36 -2.19 -6.17
C SER A 18 -10.50 -0.69 -5.88
N THR A 19 -10.24 -0.25 -4.64
CA THR A 19 -10.25 1.17 -4.28
C THR A 19 -9.15 1.89 -5.03
N ALA A 20 -9.53 2.96 -5.71
CA ALA A 20 -8.62 3.91 -6.30
C ALA A 20 -7.90 4.68 -5.19
N PHE A 21 -6.58 4.55 -5.11
CA PHE A 21 -5.77 5.31 -4.16
C PHE A 21 -4.59 5.97 -4.86
N GLU A 22 -4.14 7.08 -4.29
CA GLU A 22 -2.99 7.79 -4.81
C GLU A 22 -1.72 7.05 -4.40
N CYS A 23 -1.11 6.34 -5.36
CA CYS A 23 0.18 5.72 -5.14
C CYS A 23 1.28 6.67 -5.58
N LYS A 24 1.99 7.22 -4.61
CA LYS A 24 3.22 7.97 -4.88
C LYS A 24 4.38 7.00 -4.96
N ALA A 25 4.44 6.13 -5.98
CA ALA A 25 5.58 5.22 -6.16
C ALA A 25 6.92 5.97 -6.19
N ASN A 26 6.93 7.20 -6.73
CA ASN A 26 8.08 8.12 -6.71
C ASN A 26 8.45 8.66 -5.31
N LYS A 27 7.51 8.63 -4.36
CA LYS A 27 7.74 8.94 -2.94
C LYS A 27 7.05 7.86 -2.10
N PHE A 28 7.63 6.67 -2.13
CA PHE A 28 7.15 5.53 -1.35
C PHE A 28 6.87 5.90 0.12
N THR A 29 7.73 6.72 0.73
CA THR A 29 7.58 7.26 2.09
C THR A 29 6.35 8.15 2.31
N GLN A 30 5.72 8.64 1.25
CA GLN A 30 4.47 9.41 1.27
C GLN A 30 3.28 8.63 0.69
N CYS A 31 3.47 7.36 0.34
CA CYS A 31 2.37 6.53 -0.14
C CYS A 31 1.51 6.08 1.05
N GLN A 32 0.20 5.95 0.85
CA GLN A 32 -0.71 5.46 1.87
C GLN A 32 -0.32 4.08 2.40
N CYS A 33 0.28 3.22 1.56
CA CYS A 33 0.78 1.93 2.01
C CYS A 33 1.88 2.07 3.08
N SER A 34 2.75 3.08 2.97
CA SER A 34 3.82 3.35 3.95
C SER A 34 3.32 3.97 5.25
N ALA A 35 2.07 4.45 5.30
CA ALA A 35 1.46 4.93 6.55
C ALA A 35 1.05 3.77 7.48
N VAL A 36 1.09 2.53 6.99
CA VAL A 36 0.84 1.32 7.78
C VAL A 36 2.19 0.71 8.15
N ALA A 37 2.47 0.66 9.44
CA ALA A 37 3.65 -0.01 9.95
C ALA A 37 3.37 -1.52 10.00
N LEU A 38 3.80 -2.24 8.96
CA LEU A 38 3.81 -3.70 8.94
C LEU A 38 5.19 -4.21 9.33
N THR A 39 5.23 -5.33 10.03
CA THR A 39 6.45 -6.09 10.30
C THR A 39 6.89 -6.84 9.05
N ILE A 40 8.15 -7.29 9.04
CA ILE A 40 8.72 -8.06 7.93
C ILE A 40 7.86 -9.30 7.63
N ASN A 41 7.38 -9.99 8.67
CA ASN A 41 6.54 -11.18 8.52
C ASN A 41 5.21 -10.86 7.83
N GLU A 42 4.55 -9.79 8.22
CA GLU A 42 3.29 -9.35 7.63
C GLU A 42 3.49 -8.88 6.19
N VAL A 43 4.56 -8.13 5.90
CA VAL A 43 4.89 -7.71 4.52
C VAL A 43 5.16 -8.92 3.64
N GLN A 44 5.92 -9.91 4.12
CA GLN A 44 6.16 -11.15 3.39
C GLN A 44 4.85 -11.88 3.09
N TYR A 45 4.02 -12.11 4.10
CA TYR A 45 2.72 -12.74 3.94
C TYR A 45 1.84 -12.02 2.91
N VAL A 46 1.81 -10.68 2.96
CA VAL A 46 1.08 -9.86 2.00
C VAL A 46 1.65 -10.01 0.59
N SER A 47 2.98 -9.96 0.42
CA SER A 47 3.65 -10.11 -0.88
C SER A 47 3.50 -11.52 -1.47
N GLU A 48 3.32 -12.55 -0.65
CA GLU A 48 3.01 -13.91 -1.12
C GLU A 48 1.56 -14.03 -1.64
N LEU A 49 0.65 -13.22 -1.10
CA LEU A 49 -0.77 -13.21 -1.50
C LEU A 49 -1.07 -12.23 -2.63
N TYR A 50 -0.37 -11.09 -2.66
CA TYR A 50 -0.62 -9.97 -3.56
C TYR A 50 0.70 -9.39 -4.08
N ASP A 51 0.91 -9.48 -5.39
CA ASP A 51 2.04 -8.85 -6.10
C ASP A 51 1.81 -7.36 -6.42
N GLY A 52 0.57 -6.90 -6.32
CA GLY A 52 0.18 -5.53 -6.64
C GLY A 52 0.25 -4.57 -5.45
N CYS A 53 -0.07 -3.29 -5.71
CA CYS A 53 -0.11 -2.32 -4.64
C CYS A 53 -1.42 -2.41 -3.86
N LEU A 54 -1.32 -2.41 -2.54
CA LEU A 54 -2.45 -2.42 -1.63
C LEU A 54 -2.60 -1.08 -0.93
N CYS A 55 -3.86 -0.67 -0.71
CA CYS A 55 -4.14 0.54 0.06
C CYS A 55 -3.92 0.30 1.57
N ALA A 56 -3.75 1.39 2.32
CA ALA A 56 -3.54 1.35 3.77
C ALA A 56 -4.62 0.55 4.52
N GLN A 57 -5.86 0.55 4.02
CA GLN A 57 -6.96 -0.16 4.64
C GLN A 57 -6.84 -1.67 4.45
N CYS A 58 -6.51 -2.12 3.24
CA CYS A 58 -6.28 -3.55 2.99
C CYS A 58 -5.09 -4.07 3.78
N LEU A 59 -4.01 -3.29 3.86
CA LEU A 59 -2.85 -3.64 4.66
C LEU A 59 -3.20 -3.77 6.15
N ARG A 60 -3.98 -2.84 6.72
CA ARG A 60 -4.46 -2.95 8.12
C ARG A 60 -5.33 -4.17 8.35
N VAL A 61 -6.21 -4.52 7.41
CA VAL A 61 -7.04 -5.72 7.54
C VAL A 61 -6.16 -6.96 7.54
N LEU A 62 -5.23 -7.08 6.59
CA LEU A 62 -4.29 -8.20 6.52
C LEU A 62 -3.43 -8.29 7.78
N GLN A 63 -3.03 -7.15 8.33
CA GLN A 63 -2.33 -7.06 9.61
C GLN A 63 -3.14 -7.71 10.74
N GLN A 64 -4.43 -7.35 10.85
CA GLN A 64 -5.32 -7.90 11.86
C GLN A 64 -5.59 -9.40 11.64
N GLU A 65 -5.76 -9.82 10.38
CA GLU A 65 -5.95 -11.23 10.04
C GLU A 65 -4.71 -12.06 10.41
N TYR A 66 -3.50 -11.57 10.09
CA TYR A 66 -2.24 -12.21 10.47
C TYR A 66 -2.06 -12.27 11.98
N ALA A 67 -2.30 -11.16 12.68
CA ALA A 67 -2.23 -11.09 14.14
C ALA A 67 -3.22 -12.05 14.82
N GLY A 68 -4.40 -12.28 14.24
CA GLY A 68 -5.41 -13.20 14.75
C GLY A 68 -5.15 -14.68 14.42
N THR A 69 -4.38 -14.98 13.37
CA THR A 69 -4.03 -16.36 12.98
C THR A 69 -2.74 -16.86 13.61
N VAL A 70 -1.82 -15.96 14.00
CA VAL A 70 -0.54 -16.28 14.63
C VAL A 70 -0.58 -16.13 16.17
N GLY A 71 -1.76 -15.84 16.73
CA GLY A 71 -2.01 -15.68 18.18
C GLY A 71 -2.31 -16.97 18.93
#